data_AF-A0A5C8KB57-F1
#
_entry.id   AF-A0A5C8KB57-F1
#
_cell.length_a   1.000
_cell.length_b   1.000
_cell.length_c   1.000
_cell.angle_alpha   90.00
_cell.angle_beta   90.00
_cell.angle_gamma   90.00
#
_symmetry.space_group_name_H-M   'P 1'
#
loop_
_entity.id
_entity.type
_entity.pdbx_description
1 polymer ?
#
loop_
_entity_poly.entity_id
_entity_poly.type
_entity_poly.pdbx_seq_one_letter_code
_entity_poly.pdbx_strand_id
1 'polypeptide(L)'
;MRIYTLMLGLVLSTALSASATTIAVPVATATTAGPRDIIAEINEVIGLKPRFEVRAANIENAAAVIYGGKRYILYNERFLASINNAVRTDWAGVSILAHEIGHHLNGHTLTGKGSNHADELEADEFSGFVLRKMGASLEDAQAAMSLLSEERNSATHPGRSYRLAAISKGWRSADTQIIASSKGLDKEQGLASATRSSAPEEQTTRQQSVAQEQQRVREPQQPQVARVATENQGVLLTKDVFRKVNFSAAPREQFYLTKHMNLVHVTEKGASVIGKLARTNSRSYPYYLDSDYLHKVFVTENGVLVNQKGQKVGYLSQLRT
;
A
#
# COMPACT_ATOMS: atom_id res chain seq x y z
N MET A 1 -4.16 -42.30 48.01
CA MET A 1 -5.33 -43.19 47.89
C MET A 1 -6.27 -42.91 49.05
N ARG A 2 -7.33 -42.12 48.82
CA ARG A 2 -8.47 -41.96 49.74
C ARG A 2 -9.72 -41.78 48.87
N ILE A 3 -10.60 -42.77 48.96
CA ILE A 3 -11.89 -42.90 48.29
C ILE A 3 -12.95 -42.68 49.37
N TYR A 4 -13.93 -41.81 49.13
CA TYR A 4 -15.30 -41.88 49.69
C TYR A 4 -16.20 -41.05 48.75
N THR A 5 -17.01 -41.68 47.88
CA THR A 5 -18.40 -42.15 48.06
C THR A 5 -19.46 -41.04 47.94
N LEU A 6 -20.06 -41.03 46.75
CA LEU A 6 -21.42 -40.71 46.33
C LEU A 6 -22.47 -40.44 47.44
N MET A 7 -23.28 -39.39 47.29
CA MET A 7 -24.72 -39.48 47.54
C MET A 7 -25.56 -38.54 46.66
N LEU A 8 -26.70 -39.10 46.30
CA LEU A 8 -27.76 -38.73 45.38
C LEU A 8 -28.62 -37.56 45.90
N GLY A 9 -29.11 -36.69 45.00
CA GLY A 9 -30.13 -35.68 45.30
C GLY A 9 -30.94 -35.34 44.04
N LEU A 10 -32.07 -36.02 43.88
CA LEU A 10 -33.07 -35.82 42.84
C LEU A 10 -34.05 -34.73 43.30
N VAL A 11 -34.25 -33.67 42.51
CA VAL A 11 -35.52 -32.91 42.51
C VAL A 11 -35.92 -32.59 41.08
N LEU A 12 -37.06 -33.16 40.71
CA LEU A 12 -37.82 -32.95 39.49
C LEU A 12 -38.67 -31.67 39.67
N SER A 13 -38.59 -30.72 38.73
CA SER A 13 -39.66 -29.76 38.52
C SER A 13 -39.74 -29.36 37.04
N THR A 14 -40.88 -29.69 36.45
CA THR A 14 -41.31 -29.35 35.10
C THR A 14 -41.78 -27.90 35.06
N ALA A 15 -41.25 -27.11 34.13
CA ALA A 15 -41.91 -25.90 33.65
C ALA A 15 -41.86 -25.90 32.11
N LEU A 16 -43.04 -26.08 31.51
CA LEU A 16 -43.33 -25.77 30.11
C LEU A 16 -43.09 -24.27 29.90
N SER A 17 -42.32 -23.90 28.87
CA SER A 17 -42.43 -22.57 28.25
C SER A 17 -41.97 -22.60 26.79
N ALA A 18 -42.95 -22.26 25.96
CA ALA A 18 -42.95 -21.78 24.57
C ALA A 18 -41.66 -21.83 23.74
N SER A 19 -41.81 -22.49 22.59
CA SER A 19 -40.92 -22.41 21.42
C SER A 19 -40.77 -20.98 20.89
N ALA A 20 -39.55 -20.50 20.81
CA ALA A 20 -39.14 -19.48 19.86
C ALA A 20 -37.94 -20.03 19.09
N THR A 21 -38.20 -20.54 17.89
CA THR A 21 -37.14 -20.97 16.97
C THR A 21 -36.46 -19.71 16.43
N THR A 22 -35.44 -19.22 17.12
CA THR A 22 -34.51 -18.25 16.57
C THR A 22 -33.60 -18.99 15.59
N ILE A 23 -33.70 -18.65 14.31
CA ILE A 23 -32.71 -19.04 13.32
C ILE A 23 -31.43 -18.28 13.70
N ALA A 24 -30.51 -18.96 14.38
CA ALA A 24 -29.17 -18.45 14.60
C ALA A 24 -28.49 -18.35 13.25
N VAL A 25 -28.40 -17.14 12.71
CA VAL A 25 -27.46 -16.81 11.64
C VAL A 25 -26.07 -17.19 12.16
N PRO A 26 -25.27 -17.98 11.43
CA PRO A 26 -23.90 -18.23 11.84
C PRO A 26 -23.19 -16.89 11.74
N VAL A 27 -23.02 -16.22 12.88
CA VAL A 27 -22.00 -15.19 13.01
C VAL A 27 -20.71 -15.92 12.73
N ALA A 28 -20.11 -15.64 11.57
CA ALA A 28 -18.76 -16.03 11.27
C ALA A 28 -17.92 -15.54 12.45
N THR A 29 -17.53 -16.47 13.30
CA THR A 29 -16.56 -16.23 14.36
C THR A 29 -15.29 -15.83 13.64
N ALA A 30 -15.02 -14.53 13.64
CA ALA A 30 -13.71 -13.99 13.33
C ALA A 30 -12.72 -14.82 14.15
N THR A 31 -11.98 -15.67 13.45
CA THR A 31 -10.99 -16.54 14.05
C THR A 31 -9.98 -15.59 14.67
N THR A 32 -9.95 -15.51 16.00
CA THR A 32 -8.86 -14.90 16.75
C THR A 32 -7.61 -15.69 16.38
N ALA A 33 -6.84 -15.14 15.44
CA ALA A 33 -5.54 -15.67 15.08
C ALA A 33 -4.70 -15.80 16.37
N GLY A 34 -4.09 -16.97 16.58
CA GLY A 34 -3.06 -17.12 17.60
C GLY A 34 -1.89 -16.15 17.35
N PRO A 35 -0.87 -16.14 18.22
CA PRO A 35 0.31 -15.30 18.01
C PRO A 35 0.86 -15.53 16.59
N ARG A 36 0.82 -14.49 15.74
CA ARG A 36 1.37 -14.56 14.38
C ARG A 36 2.86 -14.79 14.46
N ASP A 37 3.36 -15.85 13.82
CA ASP A 37 4.79 -16.03 13.61
C ASP A 37 5.21 -15.17 12.40
N ILE A 38 5.37 -13.87 12.65
CA ILE A 38 5.73 -12.86 11.64
C ILE A 38 6.99 -13.27 10.86
N ILE A 39 7.92 -13.97 11.51
CA ILE A 39 9.16 -14.40 10.87
C ILE A 39 8.89 -15.53 9.88
N ALA A 40 8.08 -16.52 10.25
CA ALA A 40 7.65 -17.55 9.32
C ALA A 40 6.90 -16.94 8.12
N GLU A 41 6.01 -15.99 8.36
CA GLU A 41 5.25 -15.30 7.30
C GLU A 41 6.17 -14.51 6.35
N ILE A 42 7.16 -13.76 6.88
CA ILE A 42 8.16 -13.07 6.05
C ILE A 42 8.95 -14.07 5.20
N ASN A 43 9.39 -15.19 5.81
CA ASN A 43 10.18 -16.21 5.11
C ASN A 43 9.41 -16.91 3.99
N GLU A 44 8.12 -17.16 4.21
CA GLU A 44 7.23 -17.73 3.20
C GLU A 44 7.13 -16.80 1.99
N VAL A 45 6.92 -15.50 2.24
CA VAL A 45 6.75 -14.48 1.20
C VAL A 45 8.00 -14.28 0.34
N ILE A 46 9.19 -14.36 0.93
CA ILE A 46 10.46 -14.22 0.19
C ILE A 46 10.84 -15.50 -0.57
N GLY A 47 10.22 -16.65 -0.24
CA GLY A 47 10.49 -17.93 -0.90
C GLY A 47 11.90 -18.47 -0.65
N LEU A 48 12.58 -18.03 0.40
CA LEU A 48 13.93 -18.43 0.76
C LEU A 48 13.94 -19.18 2.08
N LYS A 49 14.79 -20.21 2.18
CA LYS A 49 15.12 -20.81 3.48
C LYS A 49 16.06 -19.86 4.22
N PRO A 50 15.63 -19.22 5.34
CA PRO A 50 16.49 -18.32 6.07
C PRO A 50 17.71 -19.08 6.62
N ARG A 51 18.89 -18.47 6.49
CA ARG A 51 20.12 -18.92 7.18
C ARG A 51 20.53 -17.91 8.25
N PHE A 52 19.54 -17.38 8.96
CA PHE A 52 19.69 -16.47 10.09
C PHE A 52 18.73 -16.86 11.22
N GLU A 53 19.07 -16.49 12.44
CA GLU A 53 18.22 -16.70 13.61
C GLU A 53 17.64 -15.37 14.09
N VAL A 54 16.34 -15.32 14.34
CA VAL A 54 15.69 -14.13 14.91
C VAL A 54 15.61 -14.31 16.43
N ARG A 55 16.09 -13.32 17.18
CA ARG A 55 16.16 -13.42 18.65
C ARG A 55 15.84 -12.08 19.30
N ALA A 56 15.02 -12.12 20.35
CA ALA A 56 14.88 -10.99 21.25
C ALA A 56 16.23 -10.73 21.96
N ALA A 57 16.61 -9.47 22.07
CA ALA A 57 17.87 -9.04 22.69
C ALA A 57 17.70 -7.70 23.42
N ASN A 58 18.57 -7.46 24.39
CA ASN A 58 18.61 -6.19 25.12
C ASN A 58 19.42 -5.14 24.33
N ILE A 59 18.86 -4.69 23.21
CA ILE A 59 19.38 -3.62 22.36
C ILE A 59 18.36 -2.47 22.27
N GLU A 60 18.73 -1.31 21.75
CA GLU A 60 17.81 -0.16 21.69
C GLU A 60 16.67 -0.35 20.68
N ASN A 61 16.94 -1.04 19.57
CA ASN A 61 16.06 -1.15 18.41
C ASN A 61 16.06 -2.58 17.82
N ALA A 62 16.31 -2.73 16.51
CA ALA A 62 16.58 -3.99 15.83
C ALA A 62 17.91 -3.89 15.06
N ALA A 63 18.56 -5.02 14.82
CA ALA A 63 19.84 -5.06 14.10
C ALA A 63 20.11 -6.42 13.44
N ALA A 64 20.57 -6.40 12.20
CA ALA A 64 21.18 -7.53 11.51
C ALA A 64 22.68 -7.64 11.81
N VAL A 65 23.12 -8.77 12.36
CA VAL A 65 24.52 -8.98 12.79
C VAL A 65 25.07 -10.35 12.41
N ILE A 66 26.39 -10.44 12.27
CA ILE A 66 27.09 -11.72 12.12
C ILE A 66 27.94 -11.93 13.38
N TYR A 67 27.66 -13.01 14.11
CA TYR A 67 28.38 -13.38 15.33
C TYR A 67 28.74 -14.86 15.32
N GLY A 68 30.02 -15.18 15.57
CA GLY A 68 30.49 -16.57 15.55
C GLY A 68 30.24 -17.31 14.23
N GLY A 69 30.26 -16.59 13.10
CA GLY A 69 29.98 -17.15 11.77
C GLY A 69 28.49 -17.42 11.48
N LYS A 70 27.58 -17.04 12.39
CA LYS A 70 26.13 -17.16 12.24
C LYS A 70 25.48 -15.78 12.06
N ARG A 71 24.41 -15.73 11.28
CA ARG A 71 23.62 -14.52 11.03
C ARG A 71 22.49 -14.42 12.05
N TYR A 72 22.26 -13.24 12.59
CA TYR A 72 21.21 -12.96 13.57
C TYR A 72 20.44 -11.70 13.22
N ILE A 73 19.13 -11.76 13.37
CA ILE A 73 18.27 -10.58 13.47
C ILE A 73 17.92 -10.41 14.94
N LEU A 74 18.50 -9.39 15.57
CA LEU A 74 18.24 -9.07 16.97
C LEU A 74 17.17 -7.99 17.04
N TYR A 75 16.27 -8.07 18.01
CA TYR A 75 15.25 -7.03 18.21
C TYR A 75 14.89 -6.85 19.68
N ASN A 76 14.45 -5.63 20.03
CA ASN A 76 13.88 -5.33 21.33
C ASN A 76 12.35 -5.40 21.28
N GLU A 77 11.78 -6.36 22.02
CA GLU A 77 10.33 -6.59 22.10
C GLU A 77 9.54 -5.35 22.53
N ARG A 78 10.04 -4.63 23.53
CA ARG A 78 9.38 -3.43 24.05
C ARG A 78 9.40 -2.30 23.02
N PHE A 79 10.50 -2.15 22.30
CA PHE A 79 10.62 -1.18 21.22
C PHE A 79 9.60 -1.47 20.11
N LEU A 80 9.56 -2.70 19.56
CA LEU A 80 8.60 -3.04 18.50
C LEU A 80 7.15 -2.87 18.96
N ALA A 81 6.83 -3.30 20.18
CA ALA A 81 5.50 -3.10 20.75
C ALA A 81 5.15 -1.60 20.88
N SER A 82 6.09 -0.75 21.28
CA SER A 82 5.86 0.69 21.41
C SER A 82 5.54 1.35 20.06
N ILE A 83 6.22 0.94 18.99
CA ILE A 83 6.01 1.48 17.65
C ILE A 83 4.67 1.00 17.07
N ASN A 84 4.37 -0.29 17.18
CA ASN A 84 3.08 -0.83 16.71
C ASN A 84 1.90 -0.10 17.39
N ASN A 85 2.00 0.14 18.69
CA ASN A 85 0.99 0.89 19.44
C ASN A 85 0.89 2.36 18.97
N ALA A 86 2.02 3.02 18.71
CA ALA A 86 2.05 4.42 18.30
C ALA A 86 1.41 4.63 16.92
N VAL A 87 1.64 3.71 15.97
CA VAL A 87 1.05 3.80 14.61
C VAL A 87 -0.23 2.99 14.45
N ARG A 88 -0.68 2.29 15.51
CA ARG A 88 -1.90 1.47 15.57
C ARG A 88 -1.95 0.36 14.51
N THR A 89 -0.80 -0.23 14.20
CA THR A 89 -0.66 -1.30 13.21
C THR A 89 0.54 -2.19 13.53
N ASP A 90 0.41 -3.50 13.32
CA ASP A 90 1.53 -4.44 13.50
C ASP A 90 2.56 -4.37 12.38
N TRP A 91 2.18 -3.77 11.24
CA TRP A 91 3.03 -3.62 10.07
C TRP A 91 4.30 -2.82 10.34
N ALA A 92 4.32 -2.01 11.40
CA ALA A 92 5.49 -1.22 11.74
C ALA A 92 6.66 -2.10 12.22
N GLY A 93 6.38 -3.03 13.13
CA GLY A 93 7.36 -4.01 13.57
C GLY A 93 7.78 -4.96 12.45
N VAL A 94 6.83 -5.37 11.60
CA VAL A 94 7.12 -6.17 10.40
C VAL A 94 8.07 -5.40 9.46
N SER A 95 7.83 -4.10 9.23
CA SER A 95 8.66 -3.24 8.39
C SER A 95 10.10 -3.16 8.87
N ILE A 96 10.29 -2.98 10.18
CA ILE A 96 11.61 -2.93 10.82
C ILE A 96 12.33 -4.28 10.66
N LEU A 97 11.66 -5.39 10.96
CA LEU A 97 12.27 -6.72 10.82
C LEU A 97 12.61 -7.08 9.37
N ALA A 98 11.73 -6.73 8.42
CA ALA A 98 11.97 -6.94 7.00
C ALA A 98 13.17 -6.10 6.51
N HIS A 99 13.33 -4.87 7.01
CA HIS A 99 14.48 -4.02 6.71
C HIS A 99 15.80 -4.68 7.16
N GLU A 100 15.86 -5.19 8.41
CA GLU A 100 17.04 -5.91 8.90
C GLU A 100 17.35 -7.17 8.08
N ILE A 101 16.33 -7.91 7.68
CA ILE A 101 16.50 -9.07 6.78
C ILE A 101 17.08 -8.63 5.43
N GLY A 102 16.65 -7.48 4.90
CA GLY A 102 17.21 -6.87 3.70
C GLY A 102 18.73 -6.66 3.78
N HIS A 103 19.22 -6.15 4.91
CA HIS A 103 20.67 -6.01 5.15
C HIS A 103 21.44 -7.33 5.11
N HIS A 104 20.84 -8.44 5.54
CA HIS A 104 21.47 -9.75 5.42
C HIS A 104 21.42 -10.32 4.00
N LEU A 105 20.31 -10.17 3.30
CA LEU A 105 20.13 -10.74 1.97
C LEU A 105 20.96 -9.99 0.92
N ASN A 106 21.07 -8.67 1.03
CA ASN A 106 21.89 -7.85 0.14
C ASN A 106 23.38 -7.84 0.52
N GLY A 107 23.76 -8.48 1.63
CA GLY A 107 25.15 -8.62 2.03
C GLY A 107 25.76 -7.37 2.70
N HIS A 108 24.95 -6.40 3.10
CA HIS A 108 25.38 -5.17 3.80
C HIS A 108 26.17 -5.50 5.08
N THR A 109 25.79 -6.58 5.75
CA THR A 109 26.45 -7.07 6.99
C THR A 109 27.85 -7.69 6.81
N LEU A 110 28.34 -7.88 5.57
CA LEU A 110 29.61 -8.58 5.32
C LEU A 110 30.85 -7.69 5.41
N THR A 111 30.72 -6.38 5.17
CA THR A 111 31.87 -5.49 5.01
C THR A 111 32.35 -4.85 6.31
N GLY A 112 31.55 -4.91 7.39
CA GLY A 112 31.85 -4.30 8.68
C GLY A 112 31.98 -2.77 8.67
N LYS A 113 31.72 -2.11 7.54
CA LYS A 113 31.88 -0.66 7.36
C LYS A 113 30.74 0.19 7.94
N GLY A 114 29.76 -0.45 8.59
CA GLY A 114 28.53 0.20 9.04
C GLY A 114 27.59 0.51 7.87
N SER A 115 26.45 1.12 8.18
CA SER A 115 25.44 1.45 7.18
C SER A 115 25.81 2.68 6.36
N ASN A 116 25.43 2.67 5.09
CA ASN A 116 25.55 3.81 4.18
C ASN A 116 24.21 4.07 3.50
N HIS A 117 24.08 5.21 2.83
CA HIS A 117 22.80 5.63 2.26
C HIS A 117 22.25 4.67 1.20
N ALA A 118 23.10 4.02 0.40
CA ALA A 118 22.64 3.06 -0.59
C ALA A 118 22.09 1.80 0.10
N ASP A 119 22.84 1.24 1.06
CA ASP A 119 22.43 0.05 1.82
C ASP A 119 21.08 0.26 2.53
N GLU A 120 20.87 1.43 3.16
CA GLU A 120 19.59 1.77 3.81
C GLU A 120 18.43 1.83 2.82
N LEU A 121 18.61 2.45 1.65
CA LEU A 121 17.54 2.57 0.65
C LEU A 121 17.21 1.23 0.01
N GLU A 122 18.22 0.36 -0.18
CA GLU A 122 17.99 -0.99 -0.67
C GLU A 122 17.22 -1.84 0.36
N ALA A 123 17.55 -1.71 1.64
CA ALA A 123 16.83 -2.39 2.72
C ALA A 123 15.39 -1.84 2.90
N ASP A 124 15.18 -0.53 2.73
CA ASP A 124 13.85 0.09 2.71
C ASP A 124 13.00 -0.39 1.53
N GLU A 125 13.58 -0.47 0.33
CA GLU A 125 12.92 -1.03 -0.85
C GLU A 125 12.54 -2.49 -0.62
N PHE A 126 13.45 -3.29 -0.06
CA PHE A 126 13.16 -4.68 0.29
C PHE A 126 12.02 -4.80 1.31
N SER A 127 12.02 -3.95 2.36
CA SER A 127 10.95 -3.91 3.36
C SER A 127 9.58 -3.65 2.71
N GLY A 128 9.47 -2.63 1.85
CA GLY A 128 8.22 -2.34 1.14
C GLY A 128 7.74 -3.49 0.25
N PHE A 129 8.66 -4.20 -0.41
CA PHE A 129 8.35 -5.37 -1.23
C PHE A 129 7.75 -6.52 -0.40
N VAL A 130 8.38 -6.85 0.72
CA VAL A 130 7.91 -7.90 1.64
C VAL A 130 6.52 -7.54 2.17
N LEU A 131 6.35 -6.31 2.67
CA LEU A 131 5.09 -5.88 3.27
C LEU A 131 3.93 -5.94 2.28
N ARG A 132 4.14 -5.54 1.02
CA ARG A 132 3.11 -5.69 -0.01
C ARG A 132 2.70 -7.13 -0.20
N LYS A 133 3.66 -8.06 -0.33
CA LYS A 133 3.38 -9.48 -0.53
C LYS A 133 2.68 -10.13 0.68
N MET A 134 2.91 -9.61 1.87
CA MET A 134 2.18 -9.99 3.08
C MET A 134 0.77 -9.36 3.17
N GLY A 135 0.45 -8.40 2.27
CA GLY A 135 -0.89 -7.80 2.17
C GLY A 135 -1.02 -6.40 2.77
N ALA A 136 0.06 -5.77 3.24
CA ALA A 136 0.02 -4.42 3.79
C ALA A 136 -0.42 -3.39 2.74
N SER A 137 -1.15 -2.35 3.18
CA SER A 137 -1.34 -1.14 2.37
C SER A 137 0.00 -0.39 2.21
N LEU A 138 0.05 0.57 1.30
CA LEU A 138 1.23 1.43 1.20
C LEU A 138 1.38 2.31 2.45
N GLU A 139 0.27 2.78 3.04
CA GLU A 139 0.33 3.57 4.28
C GLU A 139 0.91 2.74 5.43
N ASP A 140 0.44 1.50 5.59
CA ASP A 140 0.96 0.55 6.57
C ASP A 140 2.46 0.30 6.38
N ALA A 141 2.89 0.11 5.12
CA ALA A 141 4.29 -0.10 4.79
C ALA A 141 5.19 1.11 5.11
N GLN A 142 4.62 2.31 5.10
CA GLN A 142 5.32 3.57 5.36
C GLN A 142 5.18 4.04 6.82
N ALA A 143 4.36 3.40 7.64
CA ALA A 143 3.97 3.88 8.97
C ALA A 143 5.17 4.00 9.94
N ALA A 144 6.00 2.94 10.04
CA ALA A 144 7.20 2.96 10.88
C ALA A 144 8.16 4.07 10.46
N MET A 145 8.45 4.17 9.17
CA MET A 145 9.41 5.12 8.62
C MET A 145 8.95 6.57 8.79
N SER A 146 7.64 6.81 8.67
CA SER A 146 7.03 8.12 8.88
C SER A 146 7.17 8.60 10.33
N LEU A 147 7.12 7.67 11.30
CA LEU A 147 7.26 7.98 12.72
C LEU A 147 8.73 8.12 13.14
N LEU A 148 9.61 7.22 12.68
CA LEU A 148 10.96 7.04 13.23
C LEU A 148 12.05 7.86 12.56
N SER A 149 11.97 8.09 11.23
CA SER A 149 13.09 8.70 10.50
C SER A 149 13.15 10.21 10.70
N GLU A 150 14.35 10.80 10.73
CA GLU A 150 14.50 12.25 10.58
C GLU A 150 14.26 12.70 9.14
N GLU A 151 13.82 13.94 8.95
CA GLU A 151 13.56 14.49 7.61
C GLU A 151 14.85 14.71 6.80
N ARG A 152 15.96 14.96 7.49
CA ARG A 152 17.25 15.30 6.92
C ARG A 152 18.16 14.08 6.82
N ASN A 153 19.03 14.09 5.81
CA ASN A 153 20.14 13.13 5.73
C ASN A 153 21.04 13.29 6.97
N SER A 154 21.51 12.17 7.49
CA SER A 154 22.62 12.09 8.44
C SER A 154 23.84 11.45 7.77
N ALA A 155 24.95 11.29 8.50
CA ALA A 155 26.12 10.62 7.97
C ALA A 155 25.85 9.16 7.55
N THR A 156 24.94 8.48 8.26
CA THR A 156 24.70 7.04 8.10
C THR A 156 23.31 6.71 7.57
N HIS A 157 22.35 7.64 7.64
CA HIS A 157 20.97 7.40 7.21
C HIS A 157 20.46 8.47 6.24
N PRO A 158 19.78 8.07 5.15
CA PRO A 158 19.03 8.99 4.28
C PRO A 158 17.89 9.68 5.04
N GLY A 159 17.49 10.86 4.57
CA GLY A 159 16.33 11.57 5.05
C GLY A 159 15.04 10.83 4.72
N ARG A 160 14.02 11.05 5.56
CA ARG A 160 12.74 10.34 5.55
C ARG A 160 12.10 10.22 4.16
N SER A 161 12.09 11.29 3.38
CA SER A 161 11.48 11.28 2.04
C SER A 161 12.12 10.26 1.10
N TYR A 162 13.44 10.10 1.13
CA TYR A 162 14.14 9.09 0.33
C TYR A 162 13.78 7.67 0.78
N ARG A 163 13.73 7.45 2.10
CA ARG A 163 13.36 6.17 2.71
C ARG A 163 11.93 5.76 2.38
N LEU A 164 10.98 6.70 2.51
CA LEU A 164 9.58 6.49 2.12
C LEU A 164 9.42 6.20 0.63
N ALA A 165 10.19 6.87 -0.24
CA ALA A 165 10.18 6.61 -1.67
C ALA A 165 10.72 5.21 -2.01
N ALA A 166 11.78 4.76 -1.34
CA ALA A 166 12.33 3.42 -1.50
C ALA A 166 11.32 2.33 -1.09
N ILE A 167 10.69 2.47 0.09
CA ILE A 167 9.59 1.58 0.54
C ILE A 167 8.49 1.53 -0.52
N SER A 168 8.07 2.69 -1.03
CA SER A 168 7.02 2.80 -2.03
C SER A 168 7.40 2.14 -3.36
N LYS A 169 8.67 2.20 -3.75
CA LYS A 169 9.20 1.51 -4.94
C LYS A 169 9.11 0.00 -4.79
N GLY A 170 9.57 -0.54 -3.67
CA GLY A 170 9.53 -1.97 -3.37
C GLY A 170 8.10 -2.51 -3.33
N TRP A 171 7.21 -1.78 -2.65
CA TRP A 171 5.78 -2.11 -2.56
C TRP A 171 5.15 -2.23 -3.95
N ARG A 172 5.40 -1.26 -4.85
CA ARG A 172 4.87 -1.30 -6.23
C ARG A 172 5.47 -2.42 -7.07
N SER A 173 6.73 -2.77 -6.84
CA SER A 173 7.37 -3.91 -7.51
C SER A 173 6.66 -5.22 -7.17
N ALA A 174 6.42 -5.46 -5.88
CA ALA A 174 5.65 -6.61 -5.41
C ALA A 174 4.21 -6.62 -5.96
N ASP A 175 3.54 -5.47 -5.96
CA ASP A 175 2.17 -5.35 -6.47
C ASP A 175 2.09 -5.73 -7.96
N THR A 176 3.06 -5.28 -8.75
CA THR A 176 3.18 -5.65 -10.17
C THR A 176 3.36 -7.15 -10.34
N GLN A 177 4.18 -7.80 -9.50
CA GLN A 177 4.36 -9.25 -9.55
C GLN A 177 3.07 -10.00 -9.20
N ILE A 178 2.34 -9.57 -8.16
CA ILE A 178 1.07 -10.18 -7.76
C ILE A 178 0.05 -10.11 -8.90
N ILE A 179 -0.07 -8.94 -9.56
CA ILE A 179 -0.96 -8.73 -10.71
C ILE A 179 -0.54 -9.57 -11.92
N ALA A 180 0.77 -9.72 -12.16
CA ALA A 180 1.27 -10.54 -13.27
C ALA A 180 0.96 -12.02 -13.05
N SER A 181 1.15 -12.53 -11.83
CA SER A 181 0.83 -13.91 -11.46
C SER A 181 -0.66 -14.22 -11.56
N SER A 182 -1.55 -13.29 -11.18
CA SER A 182 -3.00 -13.50 -11.33
C SER A 182 -3.44 -13.58 -12.79
N LYS A 183 -2.90 -12.72 -13.66
CA LYS A 183 -3.17 -12.76 -15.12
C LYS A 183 -2.62 -14.01 -15.81
N GLY A 184 -1.58 -14.64 -15.26
CA GLY A 184 -1.04 -15.91 -15.76
C GLY A 184 -1.98 -17.09 -15.47
N LEU A 185 -2.58 -17.11 -14.28
CA LEU A 185 -3.57 -18.13 -13.88
C LEU A 185 -4.83 -18.09 -14.75
N ASP A 186 -5.29 -16.90 -15.15
CA ASP A 186 -6.43 -16.74 -16.07
C ASP A 186 -6.14 -17.31 -17.48
N LYS A 187 -4.87 -17.25 -17.93
CA LYS A 187 -4.45 -17.80 -19.22
C LYS A 187 -4.29 -19.32 -19.20
N GLU A 188 -3.76 -19.90 -18.12
CA GLU A 188 -3.64 -21.36 -17.99
C GLU A 188 -5.00 -22.05 -17.83
N GLN A 189 -5.96 -21.44 -17.12
CA GLN A 189 -7.34 -21.94 -17.03
C GLN A 189 -8.08 -21.85 -18.37
N GLY A 190 -7.77 -20.85 -19.21
CA GLY A 190 -8.26 -20.72 -20.58
C GLY A 190 -7.70 -21.77 -21.56
N LEU A 191 -6.43 -22.16 -21.41
CA LEU A 191 -5.81 -23.19 -22.26
C LEU A 191 -6.19 -24.62 -21.84
N ALA A 192 -6.34 -24.92 -20.54
CA ALA A 192 -6.77 -26.23 -20.06
C ALA A 192 -8.23 -26.57 -20.45
N SER A 193 -9.04 -25.55 -20.77
CA SER A 193 -10.41 -25.69 -21.25
C SER A 193 -10.50 -25.87 -22.78
N ALA A 194 -9.45 -25.51 -23.53
CA ALA A 194 -9.43 -25.56 -24.99
C ALA A 194 -8.94 -26.91 -25.58
N THR A 195 -8.36 -27.81 -24.77
CA THR A 195 -7.82 -29.09 -25.25
C THR A 195 -8.76 -30.29 -25.07
N ARG A 196 -10.02 -30.08 -24.66
CA ARG A 196 -11.01 -31.19 -24.50
C ARG A 196 -12.07 -31.29 -25.60
N SER A 197 -11.93 -30.60 -26.73
CA SER A 197 -12.91 -30.70 -27.82
C SER A 197 -12.27 -30.81 -29.20
N SER A 198 -11.90 -32.03 -29.56
CA SER A 198 -11.72 -32.52 -30.94
C SER A 198 -12.44 -33.87 -30.98
N ALA A 199 -13.37 -34.21 -31.87
CA ALA A 199 -13.76 -33.74 -33.20
C ALA A 199 -15.23 -34.22 -33.51
N PRO A 200 -15.66 -34.47 -34.76
CA PRO A 200 -16.25 -33.55 -35.75
C PRO A 200 -17.67 -33.97 -36.24
N GLU A 201 -18.40 -33.08 -36.95
CA GLU A 201 -19.48 -33.34 -37.95
C GLU A 201 -20.31 -32.03 -38.10
N GLU A 202 -20.94 -31.61 -39.20
CA GLU A 202 -20.82 -31.74 -40.66
C GLU A 202 -21.74 -30.62 -41.25
N GLN A 203 -21.65 -30.36 -42.55
CA GLN A 203 -22.17 -29.24 -43.36
C GLN A 203 -23.68 -28.91 -43.20
N THR A 204 -24.17 -27.68 -43.47
CA THR A 204 -24.62 -27.25 -44.83
C THR A 204 -24.92 -25.72 -44.91
N THR A 205 -24.25 -25.03 -45.85
CA THR A 205 -24.70 -24.05 -46.89
C THR A 205 -26.19 -23.60 -46.89
N ARG A 206 -26.65 -22.38 -47.24
CA ARG A 206 -26.13 -21.15 -47.89
C ARG A 206 -27.25 -20.07 -47.79
N GLN A 207 -26.92 -18.79 -47.64
CA GLN A 207 -27.83 -17.65 -47.89
C GLN A 207 -27.34 -16.84 -49.10
N GLN A 208 -28.27 -16.44 -49.97
CA GLN A 208 -28.15 -15.35 -50.97
C GLN A 208 -28.87 -14.13 -50.36
N SER A 209 -28.42 -12.88 -50.50
CA SER A 209 -28.53 -12.09 -51.74
C SER A 209 -27.90 -10.68 -51.59
N VAL A 210 -27.11 -10.33 -52.61
CA VAL A 210 -26.85 -9.06 -53.33
C VAL A 210 -27.84 -7.90 -53.01
N ALA A 211 -27.44 -6.75 -52.45
CA ALA A 211 -26.70 -5.56 -52.95
C ALA A 211 -27.53 -4.52 -53.73
N GLN A 212 -27.55 -3.28 -53.20
CA GLN A 212 -27.73 -1.93 -53.81
C GLN A 212 -28.07 -0.96 -52.65
N GLU A 213 -27.61 0.29 -52.50
CA GLU A 213 -26.97 1.25 -53.40
C GLU A 213 -26.56 2.53 -52.64
N GLN A 214 -25.49 3.17 -53.11
CA GLN A 214 -25.14 4.61 -53.06
C GLN A 214 -24.66 5.33 -51.78
N GLN A 215 -23.79 6.29 -52.08
CA GLN A 215 -22.75 6.93 -51.27
C GLN A 215 -22.90 8.45 -51.37
N ARG A 216 -23.03 9.19 -50.26
CA ARG A 216 -22.52 10.58 -50.15
C ARG A 216 -22.43 11.14 -48.72
N VAL A 217 -21.18 11.25 -48.25
CA VAL A 217 -20.51 12.36 -47.52
C VAL A 217 -21.15 12.96 -46.25
N ARG A 218 -20.48 12.76 -45.09
CA ARG A 218 -19.92 13.82 -44.19
C ARG A 218 -19.10 13.22 -43.02
N GLU A 219 -17.96 13.89 -42.75
CA GLU A 219 -16.94 13.87 -41.68
C GLU A 219 -16.94 12.83 -40.51
N PRO A 220 -15.74 12.45 -40.00
CA PRO A 220 -15.62 11.44 -38.96
C PRO A 220 -15.83 12.01 -37.55
N GLN A 221 -16.96 11.69 -36.93
CA GLN A 221 -17.09 11.69 -35.46
C GLN A 221 -16.93 10.26 -34.94
N GLN A 222 -15.92 10.05 -34.11
CA GLN A 222 -15.63 8.79 -33.41
C GLN A 222 -16.80 8.39 -32.49
N PRO A 223 -17.29 7.13 -32.55
CA PRO A 223 -18.20 6.61 -31.55
C PRO A 223 -17.48 6.32 -30.23
N GLN A 224 -18.05 6.83 -29.15
CA GLN A 224 -17.73 6.47 -27.77
C GLN A 224 -17.91 4.96 -27.57
N VAL A 225 -16.84 4.29 -27.13
CA VAL A 225 -16.93 2.94 -26.55
C VAL A 225 -16.80 3.08 -25.04
N ALA A 226 -17.93 2.87 -24.37
CA ALA A 226 -17.99 2.72 -22.93
C ALA A 226 -17.03 1.61 -22.47
N ARG A 227 -16.11 1.96 -21.56
CA ARG A 227 -15.42 1.00 -20.71
C ARG A 227 -15.50 1.48 -19.27
N VAL A 228 -16.02 0.58 -18.46
CA VAL A 228 -16.33 0.68 -17.04
C VAL A 228 -15.13 1.28 -16.28
N ALA A 229 -15.34 2.47 -15.70
CA ALA A 229 -14.37 3.14 -14.87
C ALA A 229 -14.43 2.59 -13.45
N THR A 230 -13.30 2.09 -12.96
CA THR A 230 -13.01 2.00 -11.54
C THR A 230 -12.60 3.41 -11.07
N GLU A 231 -13.20 3.91 -10.00
CA GLU A 231 -13.37 5.34 -9.64
C GLU A 231 -12.10 6.17 -9.32
N ASN A 232 -10.88 5.71 -9.57
CA ASN A 232 -9.67 6.44 -9.15
C ASN A 232 -8.73 6.94 -10.27
N GLN A 233 -9.15 6.95 -11.53
CA GLN A 233 -8.42 7.63 -12.62
C GLN A 233 -9.35 8.60 -13.36
N GLY A 234 -9.39 9.85 -12.90
CA GLY A 234 -10.15 10.92 -13.54
C GLY A 234 -9.37 11.56 -14.69
N VAL A 235 -9.96 11.67 -15.87
CA VAL A 235 -9.44 12.51 -16.95
C VAL A 235 -9.57 13.98 -16.51
N LEU A 236 -8.44 14.67 -16.26
CA LEU A 236 -8.46 16.08 -15.92
C LEU A 236 -8.73 16.92 -17.19
N LEU A 237 -9.92 17.51 -17.27
CA LEU A 237 -10.25 18.41 -18.37
C LEU A 237 -9.67 19.80 -18.09
N THR A 238 -9.10 20.46 -19.10
CA THR A 238 -8.51 21.81 -18.96
C THR A 238 -9.49 22.82 -18.38
N LYS A 239 -10.79 22.66 -18.68
CA LYS A 239 -11.89 23.49 -18.14
C LYS A 239 -12.09 23.35 -16.62
N ASP A 240 -11.58 22.29 -16.01
CA ASP A 240 -11.73 21.99 -14.58
C ASP A 240 -10.55 22.49 -13.76
N VAL A 241 -9.45 22.92 -14.41
CA VAL A 241 -8.28 23.48 -13.75
C VAL A 241 -8.54 24.92 -13.33
N PHE A 242 -8.23 25.23 -12.07
CA PHE A 242 -8.33 26.56 -11.48
C PHE A 242 -6.99 27.27 -11.40
N ARG A 243 -5.96 26.62 -10.82
CA ARG A 243 -4.60 27.18 -10.70
C ARG A 243 -3.55 26.09 -10.83
N LYS A 244 -2.35 26.47 -11.27
CA LYS A 244 -1.16 25.61 -11.16
C LYS A 244 -0.53 25.77 -9.78
N VAL A 245 -0.13 24.65 -9.18
CA VAL A 245 0.59 24.60 -7.91
C VAL A 245 2.05 24.31 -8.19
N ASN A 246 2.94 25.23 -7.81
CA ASN A 246 4.38 25.07 -8.02
C ASN A 246 5.04 24.77 -6.68
N PHE A 247 5.48 23.53 -6.48
CA PHE A 247 6.29 23.15 -5.32
C PHE A 247 7.77 23.34 -5.63
N SER A 248 8.48 24.02 -4.74
CA SER A 248 9.92 24.33 -4.91
C SER A 248 10.77 23.05 -4.88
N ALA A 249 10.33 22.04 -4.13
CA ALA A 249 10.97 20.73 -4.06
C ALA A 249 10.71 19.85 -5.30
N ALA A 250 9.71 20.17 -6.12
CA ALA A 250 9.31 19.39 -7.28
C ALA A 250 9.02 20.30 -8.50
N PRO A 251 10.02 21.05 -9.01
CA PRO A 251 9.81 22.09 -10.02
C PRO A 251 9.44 21.56 -11.41
N ARG A 252 9.68 20.26 -11.68
CA ARG A 252 9.39 19.60 -12.95
C ARG A 252 8.03 18.90 -12.98
N GLU A 253 7.45 18.66 -11.81
CA GLU A 253 6.17 17.97 -11.66
C GLU A 253 4.99 18.90 -11.96
N GLN A 254 3.90 18.33 -12.43
CA GLN A 254 2.72 19.10 -12.84
C GLN A 254 1.59 18.93 -11.82
N PHE A 255 1.46 19.91 -10.91
CA PHE A 255 0.38 19.94 -9.93
C PHE A 255 -0.63 21.04 -10.22
N TYR A 256 -1.91 20.74 -9.99
CA TYR A 256 -3.00 21.64 -10.29
C TYR A 256 -4.06 21.61 -9.21
N LEU A 257 -4.64 22.78 -8.91
CA LEU A 257 -5.88 22.89 -8.19
C LEU A 257 -7.02 22.94 -9.18
N THR A 258 -8.05 22.12 -8.95
CA THR A 258 -9.28 22.16 -9.75
C THR A 258 -10.28 23.17 -9.19
N LYS A 259 -11.33 23.49 -9.95
CA LYS A 259 -12.47 24.31 -9.49
C LYS A 259 -13.21 23.69 -8.30
N HIS A 260 -13.10 22.37 -8.14
CA HIS A 260 -13.62 21.63 -6.99
C HIS A 260 -12.62 21.52 -5.84
N MET A 261 -11.55 22.33 -5.86
CA MET A 261 -10.52 22.40 -4.83
C MET A 261 -9.70 21.11 -4.67
N ASN A 262 -9.72 20.19 -5.63
CA ASN A 262 -8.84 19.03 -5.59
C ASN A 262 -7.43 19.44 -5.99
N LEU A 263 -6.43 18.97 -5.24
CA LEU A 263 -5.03 18.96 -5.65
C LEU A 263 -4.79 17.71 -6.51
N VAL A 264 -4.36 17.93 -7.74
CA VAL A 264 -4.17 16.89 -8.74
C VAL A 264 -2.72 16.88 -9.19
N HIS A 265 -2.12 15.69 -9.26
CA HIS A 265 -0.83 15.46 -9.88
C HIS A 265 -1.05 14.85 -11.26
N VAL A 266 -0.45 15.46 -12.29
CA VAL A 266 -0.55 14.99 -13.66
C VAL A 266 0.78 14.38 -14.07
N THR A 267 0.73 13.13 -14.49
CA THR A 267 1.86 12.35 -14.99
C THR A 267 1.58 11.85 -16.41
N GLU A 268 2.57 11.22 -17.03
CA GLU A 268 2.40 10.55 -18.33
C GLU A 268 1.31 9.47 -18.32
N LYS A 269 1.01 8.90 -17.15
CA LYS A 269 -0.02 7.86 -16.96
C LYS A 269 -1.42 8.44 -16.74
N GLY A 270 -1.55 9.76 -16.61
CA GLY A 270 -2.80 10.45 -16.36
C GLY A 270 -2.77 11.32 -15.09
N ALA A 271 -3.94 11.84 -14.74
CA ALA A 271 -4.14 12.74 -13.61
C ALA A 271 -4.69 11.99 -12.40
N SER A 272 -4.13 12.24 -11.22
CA SER A 272 -4.55 11.63 -9.97
C SER A 272 -4.80 12.70 -8.92
N VAL A 273 -5.94 12.61 -8.22
CA VAL A 273 -6.22 13.46 -7.06
C VAL A 273 -5.34 13.01 -5.91
N ILE A 274 -4.52 13.93 -5.40
CA ILE A 274 -3.57 13.67 -4.31
C ILE A 274 -3.85 14.52 -3.08
N GLY A 275 -4.95 15.25 -3.05
CA GLY A 275 -5.35 16.06 -1.91
C GLY A 275 -6.46 17.04 -2.25
N LYS A 276 -6.77 17.92 -1.30
CA LYS A 276 -7.78 18.97 -1.43
C LYS A 276 -7.30 20.26 -0.76
N LEU A 277 -7.75 21.39 -1.26
CA LEU A 277 -7.55 22.69 -0.63
C LEU A 277 -8.70 22.93 0.36
N ALA A 278 -8.38 22.96 1.65
CA ALA A 278 -9.32 23.19 2.72
C ALA A 278 -9.13 24.60 3.31
N ARG A 279 -10.20 25.18 3.87
CA ARG A 279 -10.18 26.49 4.53
C ARG A 279 -9.62 26.38 5.95
N THR A 280 -9.01 27.45 6.43
CA THR A 280 -8.71 27.63 7.86
C THR A 280 -9.49 28.81 8.42
N ASN A 281 -9.38 29.02 9.73
CA ASN A 281 -9.91 30.20 10.42
C ASN A 281 -8.87 31.35 10.53
N SER A 282 -7.72 31.23 9.88
CA SER A 282 -6.64 32.23 9.92
C SER A 282 -6.70 33.15 8.71
N ARG A 283 -6.61 34.47 8.94
CA ARG A 283 -6.53 35.47 7.87
C ARG A 283 -5.21 35.40 7.11
N SER A 284 -4.09 35.15 7.79
CA SER A 284 -2.77 35.06 7.14
C SER A 284 -2.58 33.78 6.32
N TYR A 285 -3.32 32.73 6.66
CA TYR A 285 -3.25 31.40 6.03
C TYR A 285 -4.65 30.88 5.71
N PRO A 286 -5.41 31.54 4.82
CA PRO A 286 -6.83 31.25 4.61
C PRO A 286 -7.12 29.81 4.15
N TYR A 287 -6.11 29.12 3.59
CA TYR A 287 -6.25 27.74 3.14
C TYR A 287 -5.05 26.88 3.52
N TYR A 288 -5.23 25.57 3.47
CA TYR A 288 -4.15 24.58 3.49
C TYR A 288 -4.45 23.44 2.53
N LEU A 289 -3.39 22.80 2.02
CA LEU A 289 -3.49 21.57 1.26
C LEU A 289 -3.60 20.41 2.24
N ASP A 290 -4.78 19.81 2.26
CA ASP A 290 -5.12 18.60 2.98
C ASP A 290 -4.83 17.40 2.09
N SER A 291 -3.86 16.60 2.46
CA SER A 291 -3.33 15.51 1.65
C SER A 291 -2.64 14.52 2.55
N ASP A 292 -2.92 13.24 2.33
CA ASP A 292 -2.22 12.15 3.02
C ASP A 292 -0.78 11.99 2.50
N TYR A 293 -0.46 12.61 1.35
CA TYR A 293 0.83 12.51 0.67
C TYR A 293 1.74 13.71 0.91
N LEU A 294 1.19 14.83 1.40
CA LEU A 294 1.93 16.07 1.64
C LEU A 294 1.85 16.47 3.10
N HIS A 295 2.98 16.86 3.68
CA HIS A 295 2.95 17.58 4.95
C HIS A 295 2.08 18.82 4.84
N LYS A 296 1.37 19.17 5.92
CA LYS A 296 0.41 20.29 5.94
C LYS A 296 1.05 21.57 5.39
N VAL A 297 0.65 21.94 4.18
CA VAL A 297 1.10 23.15 3.48
C VAL A 297 -0.01 24.19 3.56
N PHE A 298 0.29 25.37 4.09
CA PHE A 298 -0.63 26.49 4.12
C PHE A 298 -0.47 27.36 2.88
N VAL A 299 -1.57 27.96 2.44
CA VAL A 299 -1.60 28.91 1.34
C VAL A 299 -1.94 30.28 1.92
N THR A 300 -1.06 31.26 1.69
CA THR A 300 -1.29 32.64 2.10
C THR A 300 -2.31 33.33 1.20
N GLU A 301 -2.83 34.50 1.61
CA GLU A 301 -3.75 35.30 0.79
C GLU A 301 -3.17 35.63 -0.61
N ASN A 302 -1.85 35.78 -0.70
CA ASN A 302 -1.15 36.07 -1.95
C ASN A 302 -0.80 34.80 -2.77
N GLY A 303 -1.27 33.63 -2.36
CA GLY A 303 -1.03 32.36 -3.05
C GLY A 303 0.37 31.78 -2.84
N VAL A 304 1.11 32.21 -1.81
CA VAL A 304 2.40 31.58 -1.45
C VAL A 304 2.12 30.32 -0.64
N LEU A 305 2.81 29.23 -0.94
CA LEU A 305 2.73 27.99 -0.16
C LEU A 305 3.82 28.02 0.91
N VAL A 306 3.43 27.77 2.16
CA VAL A 306 4.36 27.70 3.29
C VAL A 306 4.16 26.42 4.09
N ASN A 307 5.22 25.92 4.72
CA ASN A 307 5.11 24.81 5.68
C ASN A 307 4.62 25.31 7.05
N GLN A 308 4.46 24.39 8.01
CA GLN A 308 4.06 24.70 9.39
C GLN A 308 4.99 25.68 10.12
N LYS A 309 6.24 25.83 9.66
CA LYS A 309 7.23 26.78 10.19
C LYS A 309 7.16 28.15 9.50
N GLY A 310 6.22 28.36 8.58
CA GLY A 310 6.08 29.59 7.79
C GLY A 310 7.09 29.73 6.65
N GLN A 311 7.91 28.71 6.38
CA GLN A 311 8.92 28.77 5.32
C GLN A 311 8.26 28.56 3.97
N LYS A 312 8.64 29.36 2.96
CA LYS A 312 8.14 29.23 1.59
C LYS A 312 8.55 27.88 0.99
N VAL A 313 7.57 27.12 0.54
CA VAL A 313 7.74 25.84 -0.14
C VAL A 313 7.17 25.85 -1.56
N GLY A 314 6.50 26.92 -1.97
CA GLY A 314 5.94 27.01 -3.32
C GLY A 314 5.09 28.25 -3.55
N TYR A 315 4.36 28.25 -4.66
CA TYR A 315 3.37 29.29 -4.98
C TYR A 315 2.33 28.81 -5.98
N LEU A 316 1.15 29.42 -5.92
CA LEU A 316 0.09 29.26 -6.91
C LEU A 316 0.33 30.24 -8.07
N SER A 317 0.26 29.74 -9.30
CA SER A 317 0.32 30.59 -10.49
C SER A 317 -0.98 30.54 -11.27
N GLN A 318 -1.26 31.62 -12.01
CA GLN A 318 -2.34 31.62 -13.00
C GLN A 318 -2.01 30.63 -14.12
N LEU A 319 -3.05 30.07 -14.74
CA LEU A 319 -2.90 29.33 -15.99
C LEU A 319 -2.63 30.36 -17.08
N ARG A 320 -1.56 30.16 -17.85
CA ARG A 320 -1.37 30.92 -19.09
C ARG A 320 -2.40 30.37 -20.07
N THR A 321 -3.41 31.17 -20.38
CA THR A 321 -4.33 30.96 -21.52
C THR A 321 -3.58 31.13 -22.82
#